data_AF-A0A954JP59-F1
#
_entry.id   AF-A0A954JP59-F1
#
_cell.length_a   1.000
_cell.length_b   1.000
_cell.length_c   1.000
_cell.angle_alpha   90.00
_cell.angle_beta   90.00
_cell.angle_gamma   90.00
#
_symmetry.space_group_name_H-M   'P 1'
#
loop_
_entity.id
_entity.type
_entity.pdbx_description
1 polymer ?
#
loop_
_entity_poly.entity_id
_entity_poly.type
_entity_poly.pdbx_seq_one_letter_code
_entity_poly.pdbx_strand_id
1 'polypeptide(L)'
;MLGARELACVYGHEIGHAKRLHVPIFIGWTLFLVLGGEYLTRTLFDPNGWVGVTAFGLTLVVWYVCFGWLSRRFELEADLYSMQLTGDPSALIQALERVGGANRDRGGWRHFSTSRRVSFLHRAAFDDVFRLRFLRRIHLLGRTGLVLGACTAILYVGGLLMRFEEDR
;
A
#
# COMPACT_ATOMS: atom_id res chain seq x y z
N MET A 1 -17.20 -13.36 -20.21
CA MET A 1 -17.69 -12.08 -19.64
C MET A 1 -18.04 -12.30 -18.18
N LEU A 2 -17.80 -11.31 -17.31
CA LEU A 2 -18.16 -11.44 -15.88
C LEU A 2 -19.67 -11.32 -15.71
N GLY A 3 -20.26 -12.14 -14.83
CA GLY A 3 -21.66 -12.02 -14.46
C GLY A 3 -21.90 -10.83 -13.51
N ALA A 4 -23.15 -10.40 -13.33
CA ALA A 4 -23.46 -9.24 -12.48
C ALA A 4 -22.94 -9.37 -11.03
N ARG A 5 -23.00 -10.58 -10.44
CA ARG A 5 -22.49 -10.87 -9.09
C ARG A 5 -20.97 -10.74 -9.01
N GLU A 6 -20.26 -11.29 -9.98
CA GLU A 6 -18.79 -11.20 -10.07
C GLU A 6 -18.35 -9.75 -10.29
N LEU A 7 -19.07 -9.02 -11.16
CA LEU A 7 -18.82 -7.61 -11.41
C LEU A 7 -19.05 -6.76 -10.17
N ALA A 8 -20.10 -7.04 -9.39
CA ALA A 8 -20.34 -6.39 -8.10
C ALA A 8 -19.18 -6.64 -7.12
N CYS A 9 -18.59 -7.84 -7.11
CA CYS A 9 -17.40 -8.14 -6.31
C CYS A 9 -16.16 -7.37 -6.78
N VAL A 10 -15.96 -7.20 -8.09
CA VAL A 10 -14.86 -6.38 -8.62
C VAL A 10 -15.04 -4.91 -8.21
N TYR A 11 -16.24 -4.35 -8.37
CA TYR A 11 -16.50 -2.98 -7.89
C TYR A 11 -16.37 -2.85 -6.37
N GLY A 12 -16.81 -3.86 -5.62
CA GLY A 12 -16.62 -3.91 -4.18
C GLY A 12 -15.14 -3.86 -3.79
N HIS A 13 -14.26 -4.48 -4.57
CA HIS A 13 -12.82 -4.43 -4.37
C HIS A 13 -12.27 -3.00 -4.61
N GLU A 14 -12.65 -2.37 -5.72
CA GLU A 14 -12.24 -0.98 -6.03
C GLU A 14 -12.76 0.03 -4.99
N ILE A 15 -14.01 -0.14 -4.53
CA ILE A 15 -14.55 0.65 -3.41
C ILE A 15 -13.74 0.39 -2.14
N GLY A 16 -13.29 -0.85 -1.92
CA GLY A 16 -12.39 -1.21 -0.84
C GLY A 16 -11.09 -0.41 -0.87
N HIS A 17 -10.46 -0.26 -2.03
CA HIS A 17 -9.29 0.60 -2.19
C HIS A 17 -9.55 2.06 -1.79
N ALA A 18 -10.69 2.62 -2.21
CA ALA A 18 -11.08 3.97 -1.87
C ALA A 18 -11.39 4.13 -0.38
N LYS A 19 -12.19 3.23 0.20
CA LYS A 19 -12.66 3.29 1.59
C LYS A 19 -11.57 3.02 2.61
N ARG A 20 -10.57 2.20 2.26
CA ARG A 20 -9.40 1.92 3.11
C ARG A 20 -8.24 2.90 2.89
N LEU A 21 -8.45 3.93 2.07
CA LEU A 21 -7.49 5.01 1.84
C LEU A 21 -6.11 4.51 1.37
N HIS A 22 -6.06 3.44 0.58
CA HIS A 22 -4.79 2.85 0.14
C HIS A 22 -3.90 3.84 -0.62
N VAL A 23 -4.49 4.70 -1.46
CA VAL A 23 -3.74 5.73 -2.20
C VAL A 23 -3.18 6.81 -1.26
N PRO A 24 -3.98 7.46 -0.38
CA PRO A 24 -3.44 8.36 0.63
C PRO A 24 -2.36 7.72 1.52
N ILE A 25 -2.53 6.46 1.94
CA ILE A 25 -1.54 5.76 2.75
C ILE A 25 -0.23 5.56 1.97
N PHE A 26 -0.30 5.22 0.67
CA PHE A 26 0.90 5.17 -0.18
C PHE A 26 1.62 6.50 -0.27
N ILE A 27 0.85 7.59 -0.44
CA ILE A 27 1.41 8.94 -0.48
C ILE A 27 2.10 9.24 0.85
N GLY A 28 1.47 8.95 1.99
CA GLY A 28 2.06 9.14 3.31
C GLY A 28 3.39 8.41 3.50
N TRP A 29 3.44 7.11 3.18
CA TRP A 29 4.70 6.35 3.24
C TRP A 29 5.76 6.84 2.25
N THR A 30 5.35 7.30 1.07
CA THR A 30 6.27 7.85 0.06
C THR A 30 6.86 9.18 0.53
N LEU A 31 6.04 10.09 1.05
CA LEU A 31 6.50 11.35 1.63
C LEU A 31 7.49 11.09 2.77
N PHE A 32 7.14 10.19 3.70
CA PHE A 32 8.02 9.85 4.81
C PHE A 32 9.36 9.28 4.34
N LEU A 33 9.35 8.26 3.47
CA LEU A 33 10.58 7.59 3.05
C LEU A 33 11.44 8.44 2.12
N VAL A 34 10.84 9.07 1.10
CA VAL A 34 11.59 9.82 0.09
C VAL A 34 12.03 11.17 0.63
N LEU A 35 11.11 12.00 1.15
CA LEU A 35 11.49 13.32 1.66
C LEU A 35 12.27 13.20 2.98
N GLY A 36 11.89 12.27 3.86
CA GLY A 36 12.64 12.03 5.09
C GLY A 36 14.04 11.48 4.81
N GLY A 37 14.17 10.58 3.84
CA GLY A 37 15.47 10.04 3.41
C GLY A 37 16.36 11.08 2.74
N GLU A 38 15.78 11.94 1.91
CA GLU A 38 16.47 13.07 1.30
C GLU A 38 16.97 14.05 2.36
N TYR A 39 16.12 14.45 3.31
CA TYR A 39 16.47 15.30 4.43
C TYR A 39 17.61 14.71 5.27
N LEU A 40 17.51 13.42 5.61
CA LEU A 40 18.54 12.71 6.36
C LEU A 40 19.87 12.68 5.60
N THR A 41 19.82 12.42 4.29
CA THR A 41 21.00 12.37 3.44
C THR A 41 21.72 13.71 3.41
N ARG A 42 20.99 14.82 3.21
CA ARG A 42 21.56 16.17 3.23
C ARG A 42 22.13 16.58 4.59
N THR A 43 21.58 16.04 5.67
CA THR A 43 22.01 16.37 7.03
C THR A 43 23.27 15.62 7.43
N LEU A 44 23.41 14.36 7.00
CA LEU A 44 24.50 13.48 7.43
C LEU A 44 25.65 13.38 6.42
N PHE A 45 25.39 13.66 5.15
CA PHE A 45 26.35 13.47 4.06
C PHE A 45 26.36 14.67 3.13
N ASP A 46 27.46 14.85 2.39
CA ASP A 46 27.46 15.74 1.23
C ASP A 46 26.55 15.11 0.14
N PRO A 47 25.43 15.76 -0.22
CA PRO A 47 24.50 15.23 -1.20
C PRO A 47 25.09 15.15 -2.61
N ASN A 48 26.14 15.92 -2.91
CA ASN A 48 26.85 15.86 -4.19
C ASN A 48 28.02 14.86 -4.16
N GLY A 49 28.38 14.38 -2.98
CA GLY A 49 29.38 13.34 -2.79
C GLY A 49 28.83 11.95 -3.09
N TRP A 50 29.70 11.04 -3.52
CA TRP A 50 29.33 9.65 -3.81
C TRP A 50 28.62 8.93 -2.65
N VAL A 51 28.97 9.26 -1.40
CA VAL A 51 28.33 8.70 -0.21
C VAL A 51 26.88 9.15 -0.09
N GLY A 52 26.58 10.45 -0.28
CA GLY A 52 25.22 10.98 -0.23
C GLY A 52 24.35 10.42 -1.34
N VAL A 53 24.87 10.38 -2.58
CA VAL A 53 24.18 9.75 -3.72
C VAL A 53 23.85 8.29 -3.45
N THR A 54 24.81 7.53 -2.90
CA THR A 54 24.62 6.12 -2.56
C THR A 54 23.57 5.95 -1.44
N ALA A 55 23.64 6.78 -0.40
CA ALA A 55 22.70 6.74 0.72
C ALA A 55 21.25 7.01 0.25
N PHE A 56 21.05 8.04 -0.57
CA PHE A 56 19.73 8.33 -1.13
C PHE A 56 19.25 7.25 -2.11
N GLY A 57 20.14 6.70 -2.94
CA GLY A 57 19.85 5.55 -3.79
C GLY A 57 19.35 4.34 -2.99
N LEU A 58 19.97 4.05 -1.85
CA LEU A 58 19.50 3.00 -0.94
C LEU A 58 18.11 3.31 -0.36
N THR A 59 17.81 4.57 -0.05
CA THR A 59 16.45 4.96 0.36
C THR A 59 15.41 4.63 -0.71
N LEU A 60 15.71 4.88 -1.99
CA LEU A 60 14.80 4.55 -3.09
C LEU A 60 14.60 3.03 -3.24
N VAL A 61 15.65 2.24 -3.01
CA VAL A 61 15.54 0.77 -3.00
C VAL A 61 14.65 0.30 -1.83
N VAL A 62 14.83 0.86 -0.64
CA VAL A 62 13.98 0.56 0.53
C VAL A 62 12.53 0.92 0.22
N TRP A 63 12.29 2.11 -0.34
CA TRP A 63 10.95 2.52 -0.77
C TRP A 63 10.34 1.54 -1.78
N TYR A 64 11.08 1.10 -2.80
CA TYR A 64 10.61 0.14 -3.81
C TYR A 64 10.19 -1.19 -3.19
N VAL A 65 10.99 -1.73 -2.25
CA VAL A 65 10.66 -2.97 -1.54
C VAL A 65 9.43 -2.80 -0.65
N CYS A 66 9.37 -1.72 0.13
CA CYS A 66 8.23 -1.38 0.99
C CYS A 66 6.94 -1.21 0.19
N PHE A 67 6.99 -0.54 -0.97
CA PHE A 67 5.85 -0.33 -1.84
C PHE A 67 5.28 -1.65 -2.37
N GLY A 68 6.13 -2.53 -2.89
CA GLY A 68 5.70 -3.86 -3.35
C GLY A 68 5.11 -4.69 -2.21
N TRP A 69 5.71 -4.62 -1.01
CA TRP A 69 5.19 -5.34 0.15
C TRP A 69 3.83 -4.84 0.62
N LEU A 70 3.61 -3.52 0.61
CA LEU A 70 2.38 -2.89 1.10
C LEU A 70 1.23 -3.03 0.09
N SER A 71 1.50 -2.82 -1.20
CA SER A 71 0.50 -3.01 -2.27
C SER A 71 -0.14 -4.38 -2.27
N ARG A 72 0.66 -5.43 -2.12
CA ARG A 72 0.12 -6.79 -2.05
C ARG A 72 -0.81 -7.00 -0.85
N ARG A 73 -0.63 -6.27 0.27
CA ARG A 73 -1.55 -6.35 1.42
C ARG A 73 -2.84 -5.57 1.20
N PHE A 74 -2.76 -4.45 0.49
CA PHE A 74 -3.93 -3.67 0.09
C PHE A 74 -4.86 -4.45 -0.83
N GLU A 75 -4.31 -5.31 -1.71
CA GLU A 75 -5.14 -6.26 -2.47
C GLU A 75 -5.97 -7.16 -1.54
N LEU A 76 -5.32 -7.75 -0.53
CA LEU A 76 -5.99 -8.64 0.43
C LEU A 76 -7.03 -7.92 1.29
N GLU A 77 -6.72 -6.68 1.70
CA GLU A 77 -7.66 -5.85 2.47
C GLU A 77 -8.88 -5.44 1.64
N ALA A 78 -8.68 -5.09 0.36
CA ALA A 78 -9.75 -4.78 -0.56
C ALA A 78 -10.61 -6.02 -0.90
N ASP A 79 -10.00 -7.19 -1.03
CA ASP A 79 -10.74 -8.46 -1.19
C ASP A 79 -11.63 -8.76 0.01
N LEU A 80 -11.13 -8.57 1.23
CA LEU A 80 -11.95 -8.72 2.45
C LEU A 80 -13.09 -7.71 2.50
N TYR A 81 -12.82 -6.46 2.11
CA TYR A 81 -13.85 -5.43 2.05
C TYR A 81 -14.94 -5.80 1.05
N SER A 82 -14.56 -6.24 -0.16
CA SER A 82 -15.49 -6.69 -1.19
C SER A 82 -16.36 -7.86 -0.69
N MET A 83 -15.72 -8.88 -0.11
CA MET A 83 -16.41 -10.05 0.43
C MET A 83 -17.44 -9.67 1.50
N GLN A 84 -17.11 -8.72 2.37
CA GLN A 84 -18.02 -8.21 3.42
C GLN A 84 -19.14 -7.35 2.82
N LEU A 85 -18.84 -6.54 1.81
CA LEU A 85 -19.81 -5.65 1.19
C LEU A 85 -20.85 -6.42 0.35
N THR A 86 -20.42 -7.41 -0.43
CA THR A 86 -21.32 -8.17 -1.31
C THR A 86 -21.95 -9.37 -0.62
N GLY A 87 -21.36 -9.88 0.46
CA GLY A 87 -21.80 -11.10 1.14
C GLY A 87 -21.64 -12.36 0.27
N ASP A 88 -20.83 -12.30 -0.80
CA ASP A 88 -20.73 -13.36 -1.79
C ASP A 88 -19.26 -13.79 -2.06
N PRO A 89 -18.66 -14.57 -1.15
CA PRO A 89 -17.29 -15.07 -1.31
C PRO A 89 -17.14 -15.91 -2.59
N SER A 90 -18.19 -16.63 -2.98
CA SER A 90 -18.18 -17.52 -4.15
C SER A 90 -18.05 -16.74 -5.46
N ALA A 91 -18.76 -15.61 -5.59
CA ALA A 91 -18.66 -14.75 -6.77
C ALA A 91 -17.32 -14.01 -6.81
N LEU A 92 -16.79 -13.59 -5.65
CA LEU A 92 -15.46 -12.96 -5.59
C LEU A 92 -14.36 -13.94 -6.04
N ILE A 93 -14.39 -15.18 -5.57
CA ILE A 93 -13.42 -16.22 -5.99
C ILE A 93 -13.55 -16.50 -7.49
N GLN A 94 -14.77 -16.63 -8.02
CA GLN A 94 -14.98 -16.83 -9.46
C GLN A 94 -14.49 -15.64 -10.29
N ALA A 95 -14.72 -14.41 -9.83
CA ALA A 95 -14.19 -13.21 -10.48
C ALA A 95 -12.67 -13.23 -10.51
N LEU A 96 -12.03 -13.52 -9.37
CA LEU A 96 -10.58 -13.64 -9.23
C LEU A 96 -10.01 -14.71 -10.18
N GLU A 97 -10.60 -15.91 -10.21
CA GLU A 97 -10.16 -17.00 -11.08
C GLU A 97 -10.34 -16.68 -12.57
N ARG A 98 -11.43 -16.00 -12.96
CA ARG A 98 -11.62 -15.55 -14.35
C ARG A 98 -10.63 -14.47 -14.77
N VAL A 99 -10.32 -13.53 -13.89
CA VAL A 99 -9.33 -12.47 -14.14
C VAL A 99 -7.92 -13.05 -14.18
N GLY A 100 -7.61 -13.99 -13.28
CA GLY A 100 -6.32 -14.68 -13.24
C GLY A 100 -6.09 -15.61 -14.43
N GLY A 101 -7.14 -16.31 -14.87
CA GLY A 101 -7.10 -17.24 -16.01
C GLY A 101 -5.92 -18.21 -15.93
N ALA A 102 -5.22 -18.39 -17.06
CA ALA A 102 -4.03 -19.23 -17.16
C ALA A 102 -2.83 -18.75 -16.29
N ASN A 103 -2.91 -17.53 -15.76
CA ASN A 103 -1.87 -16.90 -14.96
C ASN A 103 -2.24 -16.83 -13.47
N ARG A 104 -3.22 -17.63 -13.00
CA ARG A 104 -3.70 -17.58 -11.60
C ARG A 104 -2.61 -17.75 -10.54
N ASP A 105 -1.52 -18.45 -10.87
CA ASP A 105 -0.38 -18.69 -9.98
C ASP A 105 0.76 -17.67 -10.16
N ARG A 106 0.69 -16.81 -11.18
CA ARG A 106 1.69 -15.78 -11.43
C ARG A 106 1.35 -14.53 -10.62
N GLY A 107 2.18 -14.26 -9.61
CA GLY A 107 2.18 -12.97 -8.89
C GLY A 107 3.13 -11.97 -9.54
N GLY A 108 3.02 -10.71 -9.15
CA GLY A 108 3.91 -9.63 -9.55
C GLY A 108 4.49 -8.87 -8.37
N TRP A 109 5.28 -7.84 -8.67
CA TRP A 109 5.84 -6.96 -7.65
C TRP A 109 4.75 -6.25 -6.84
N ARG A 110 3.70 -5.76 -7.49
CA ARG A 110 2.60 -5.00 -6.85
C ARG A 110 1.40 -5.84 -6.42
N HIS A 111 1.12 -6.95 -7.11
CA HIS A 111 -0.08 -7.74 -6.90
C HIS A 111 0.26 -9.18 -6.56
N PHE A 112 -0.43 -9.77 -5.57
CA PHE A 112 -0.34 -11.21 -5.33
C PHE A 112 -0.94 -11.99 -6.50
N SER A 113 -0.51 -13.25 -6.64
CA SER A 113 -1.19 -14.18 -7.54
C SER A 113 -2.64 -14.38 -7.08
N THR A 114 -3.53 -14.66 -8.04
CA THR A 114 -4.93 -14.99 -7.77
C THR A 114 -5.06 -16.12 -6.76
N SER A 115 -4.29 -17.20 -6.94
CA SER A 115 -4.33 -18.37 -6.04
C SER A 115 -3.97 -18.03 -4.59
N ARG A 116 -3.06 -17.07 -4.38
CA ARG A 116 -2.69 -16.59 -3.04
C ARG A 116 -3.79 -15.73 -2.42
N ARG A 117 -4.48 -14.90 -3.20
CA ARG A 117 -5.63 -14.10 -2.76
C ARG A 117 -6.80 -15.00 -2.36
N VAL A 118 -7.11 -16.00 -3.18
CA VAL A 118 -8.15 -17.00 -2.91
C VAL A 118 -7.83 -17.80 -1.64
N SER A 119 -6.60 -18.29 -1.50
CA SER A 119 -6.14 -18.99 -0.28
C SER A 119 -6.28 -18.12 0.98
N PHE A 120 -5.97 -16.83 0.87
CA PHE A 120 -6.14 -15.89 1.97
C PHE A 120 -7.62 -15.69 2.34
N LEU A 121 -8.50 -15.52 1.36
CA LEU A 121 -9.94 -15.38 1.58
C LEU A 121 -10.55 -16.61 2.27
N HIS A 122 -10.19 -17.82 1.82
CA HIS A 122 -10.61 -19.06 2.47
C HIS A 122 -10.22 -19.07 3.93
N ARG A 123 -8.95 -18.77 4.26
CA ARG A 123 -8.51 -18.73 5.65
C ARG A 123 -9.26 -17.67 6.46
N ALA A 124 -9.43 -16.46 5.91
CA ALA A 124 -10.07 -15.35 6.60
C ALA A 124 -11.59 -15.53 6.79
N ALA A 125 -12.22 -16.44 6.03
CA ALA A 125 -13.63 -16.81 6.19
C ALA A 125 -13.86 -17.71 7.41
N PHE A 126 -12.89 -18.55 7.78
CA PHE A 126 -13.03 -19.51 8.89
C PHE A 126 -12.23 -19.16 10.15
N ASP A 127 -11.26 -18.24 10.06
CA ASP A 127 -10.41 -17.82 11.19
C ASP A 127 -10.55 -16.30 11.43
N ASP A 128 -11.54 -15.94 12.24
CA ASP A 128 -11.81 -14.56 12.63
C ASP A 128 -10.62 -13.91 13.35
N VAL A 129 -9.89 -14.68 14.16
CA VAL A 129 -8.72 -14.19 14.90
C VAL A 129 -7.58 -13.84 13.95
N PHE A 130 -7.36 -14.63 12.90
CA PHE A 130 -6.43 -14.30 11.82
C PHE A 130 -6.88 -13.03 11.07
N ARG A 131 -8.16 -12.97 10.67
CA ARG A 131 -8.71 -11.81 9.94
C ARG A 131 -8.55 -10.51 10.74
N LEU A 132 -8.95 -10.51 12.01
CA LEU A 132 -8.87 -9.34 12.88
C LEU A 132 -7.43 -8.90 13.16
N ARG A 133 -6.51 -9.86 13.35
CA ARG A 133 -5.07 -9.54 13.51
C ARG A 133 -4.48 -8.93 12.25
N PHE A 134 -4.84 -9.45 11.08
CA PHE A 134 -4.42 -8.87 9.80
C PHE A 134 -4.92 -7.42 9.67
N LEU A 135 -6.23 -7.20 9.85
CA LEU A 135 -6.85 -5.87 9.76
C LEU A 135 -6.25 -4.88 10.76
N ARG A 136 -6.02 -5.29 12.02
CA ARG A 136 -5.38 -4.43 13.02
C ARG A 136 -3.98 -3.99 12.58
N ARG A 137 -3.17 -4.92 12.07
CA ARG A 137 -1.81 -4.63 11.62
C ARG A 137 -1.79 -3.69 10.43
N ILE A 138 -2.61 -3.93 9.42
CA ILE A 138 -2.62 -3.10 8.20
C ILE A 138 -3.18 -1.70 8.49
N HIS A 139 -4.23 -1.59 9.31
CA HIS A 139 -4.74 -0.28 9.74
C HIS A 139 -3.74 0.49 10.60
N LEU A 140 -3.02 -0.18 11.51
CA LEU A 140 -1.96 0.46 12.29
C LEU A 140 -0.86 0.99 11.38
N LEU A 141 -0.35 0.17 10.46
CA LEU A 141 0.64 0.58 9.47
C LEU A 141 0.15 1.74 8.59
N GLY A 142 -1.12 1.71 8.19
CA GLY A 142 -1.73 2.77 7.40
C GLY A 142 -1.77 4.09 8.15
N ARG A 143 -2.27 4.07 9.39
CA ARG A 143 -2.31 5.26 10.27
C ARG A 143 -0.92 5.81 10.55
N THR A 144 0.05 4.94 10.84
CA THR A 144 1.45 5.34 11.04
C THR A 144 2.01 6.02 9.79
N GLY A 145 1.80 5.43 8.60
CA GLY A 145 2.27 6.03 7.34
C GLY A 145 1.67 7.40 7.07
N LEU A 146 0.37 7.59 7.34
CA LEU A 146 -0.29 8.89 7.20
C LEU A 146 0.28 9.93 8.17
N VAL A 147 0.44 9.57 9.45
CA VAL A 147 0.99 10.48 10.47
C VAL A 147 2.42 10.87 10.13
N LEU A 148 3.28 9.89 9.84
CA LEU A 148 4.68 10.14 9.49
C LEU A 148 4.79 10.99 8.22
N GLY A 149 4.02 10.67 7.18
CA GLY A 149 4.01 11.45 5.94
C GLY A 149 3.55 12.89 6.16
N ALA A 150 2.52 13.11 6.97
CA ALA A 150 2.05 14.45 7.32
C ALA A 150 3.11 15.24 8.11
N CYS A 151 3.71 14.64 9.14
CA CYS A 151 4.78 15.26 9.91
C CYS A 151 5.96 15.64 9.02
N THR A 152 6.42 14.73 8.15
CA THR A 152 7.51 15.00 7.21
C THR A 152 7.15 16.13 6.25
N ALA A 153 5.95 16.15 5.68
CA ALA A 153 5.51 17.21 4.78
C ALA A 153 5.47 18.58 5.47
N ILE A 154 4.94 18.65 6.70
CA ILE A 154 4.88 19.89 7.49
C ILE A 154 6.29 20.41 7.77
N LEU A 155 7.20 19.54 8.23
CA LEU A 155 8.59 19.92 8.51
C LEU A 155 9.31 20.39 7.24
N TYR A 156 9.10 19.71 6.12
CA TYR A 156 9.72 20.05 4.84
C TYR A 156 9.25 21.42 4.33
N VAL A 157 7.94 21.67 4.36
CA VAL A 157 7.35 22.96 3.97
C VAL A 157 7.78 24.08 4.92
N GLY A 158 7.76 23.82 6.24
CA GLY A 158 8.22 24.80 7.23
C GLY A 158 9.69 25.19 7.03
N GLY A 159 10.56 24.22 6.75
CA GLY A 159 11.96 24.47 6.43
C GLY A 159 12.17 25.26 5.14
N LEU A 160 11.33 25.04 4.12
CA LEU A 160 11.36 25.84 2.89
C LEU A 160 10.94 27.28 3.17
N LEU A 161 9.84 27.50 3.88
CA LEU A 161 9.34 28.84 4.19
C LEU A 161 10.34 29.67 4.98
N MET A 162 11.01 29.09 5.98
CA MET A 162 12.06 29.78 6.75
C MET A 162 13.22 30.23 5.86
N ARG A 163 13.68 29.39 4.92
CA ARG A 163 14.74 29.78 3.97
C ARG A 163 14.31 30.91 3.04
N PHE A 164 13.07 30.87 2.56
CA PHE A 164 12.52 31.95 1.72
C PHE A 164 12.42 33.29 2.45
N GLU A 165 12.20 33.29 3.76
CA GLU A 165 12.18 34.51 4.58
C GLU A 165 13.60 35.05 4.83
N GLU A 166 14.59 34.17 5.04
CA GLU A 166 16.00 34.57 5.20
C GLU A 166 16.60 35.17 3.91
N ASP A 167 16.14 34.74 2.73
CA ASP A 167 16.62 35.20 1.43
C ASP A 167 15.98 36.52 0.94
N ARG A 168 15.07 37.12 1.71
CA ARG A 168 14.40 38.42 1.41
C ARG A 168 15.08 39.60 2.08
#